data_AF-A0A9D7VNH2-F1
#
_entry.id   AF-A0A9D7VNH2-F1
#
_cell.length_a   1.000
_cell.length_b   1.000
_cell.length_c   1.000
_cell.angle_alpha   90.00
_cell.angle_beta   90.00
_cell.angle_gamma   90.00
#
_symmetry.space_group_name_H-M   'P 1'
#
loop_
_entity.id
_entity.type
_entity.pdbx_description
1 polymer ?
#
loop_
_entity_poly.entity_id
_entity_poly.type
_entity_poly.pdbx_seq_one_letter_code
_entity_poly.pdbx_strand_id
1 'polypeptide(L)'
;MQRTSVAEARFPPLGATQTVDGVALHYVDHVPPGWEAGDPVLVFVHGASANLRDPVAAFRPALSARYRLIFVDRPGHGYSQRGRARRIAPPVRPR
;
A
#
# COMPACT_ATOMS: atom_id res chain seq x y z
N MET A 1 -14.12 10.57 -12.06
CA MET A 1 -12.80 10.48 -12.75
C MET A 1 -12.05 11.78 -12.48
N GLN A 2 -11.21 11.82 -11.44
CA GLN A 2 -10.36 13.00 -11.18
C GLN A 2 -9.04 12.82 -11.93
N ARG A 3 -8.55 13.90 -12.52
CA ARG A 3 -7.40 13.98 -13.45
C ARG A 3 -6.11 13.48 -12.81
N THR A 4 -5.76 12.20 -12.96
CA THR A 4 -4.61 11.55 -12.29
C THR A 4 -3.31 11.54 -13.08
N SER A 5 -3.33 11.85 -14.38
CA SER A 5 -2.19 11.59 -15.28
C SER A 5 -0.88 12.32 -14.89
N VAL A 6 -0.96 13.58 -14.43
CA VAL A 6 0.24 14.35 -14.06
C VAL A 6 0.80 13.91 -12.70
N ALA A 7 -0.07 13.61 -11.74
CA ALA A 7 0.36 13.13 -10.42
C ALA A 7 0.98 11.73 -10.52
N GLU A 8 0.37 10.84 -11.32
CA GLU A 8 0.88 9.49 -11.54
C GLU A 8 2.21 9.49 -12.30
N ALA A 9 2.39 10.38 -13.28
CA ALA A 9 3.66 10.53 -13.98
C ALA A 9 4.80 11.01 -13.06
N ARG A 10 4.49 11.90 -12.11
CA ARG A 10 5.47 12.42 -11.15
C ARG A 10 5.79 11.42 -10.03
N PHE A 11 4.85 10.55 -9.68
CA PHE A 11 4.97 9.65 -8.54
C PHE A 11 4.60 8.20 -8.88
N PRO A 12 5.27 7.55 -9.86
CA PRO A 12 4.89 6.23 -10.35
C PRO A 12 4.80 5.18 -9.24
N PRO A 13 4.03 4.09 -9.41
CA PRO A 13 3.89 3.05 -8.40
C PRO A 13 5.26 2.47 -8.00
N LEU A 14 5.45 2.21 -6.69
CA LEU A 14 6.72 1.70 -6.15
C LEU A 14 6.83 0.18 -6.21
N GLY A 15 5.71 -0.53 -6.40
CA GLY A 15 5.66 -1.97 -6.35
C GLY A 15 4.64 -2.57 -7.31
N ALA A 16 4.20 -3.76 -6.99
CA ALA A 16 3.32 -4.56 -7.84
C ALA A 16 1.85 -4.34 -7.48
N THR A 17 0.97 -4.82 -8.35
CA THR A 17 -0.48 -4.87 -8.09
C THR A 17 -0.93 -6.33 -8.10
N GLN A 18 -1.70 -6.73 -7.09
CA GLN A 18 -2.28 -8.06 -6.97
C GLN A 18 -3.79 -7.95 -6.77
N THR A 19 -4.55 -8.81 -7.46
CA THR A 19 -5.99 -8.91 -7.24
C THR A 19 -6.27 -9.77 -6.01
N VAL A 20 -6.98 -9.20 -5.03
CA VAL A 20 -7.45 -9.87 -3.81
C VAL A 20 -8.95 -9.63 -3.70
N ASP A 21 -9.75 -10.70 -3.59
CA ASP A 21 -11.22 -10.64 -3.54
C ASP A 21 -11.86 -9.77 -4.63
N GLY A 22 -11.29 -9.83 -5.85
CA GLY A 22 -11.76 -9.04 -7.00
C GLY A 22 -11.40 -7.55 -6.96
N VAL A 23 -10.51 -7.13 -6.06
CA VAL A 23 -10.00 -5.75 -5.95
C VAL A 23 -8.51 -5.75 -6.25
N ALA A 24 -8.07 -4.92 -7.20
CA ALA A 24 -6.65 -4.72 -7.48
C ALA A 24 -6.00 -3.88 -6.38
N LEU A 25 -5.00 -4.44 -5.68
CA LEU A 25 -4.28 -3.78 -4.59
C LEU A 25 -2.81 -3.57 -4.95
N HIS A 26 -2.32 -2.34 -4.82
CA HIS A 26 -0.91 -2.01 -4.97
C HIS A 26 -0.16 -2.26 -3.65
N TYR A 27 1.01 -2.89 -3.76
CA TYR A 27 1.84 -3.25 -2.63
C TYR A 27 3.33 -3.24 -2.99
N VAL A 28 4.16 -3.09 -1.96
CA VAL A 28 5.61 -3.31 -2.03
C VAL A 28 5.94 -4.49 -1.14
N ASP A 29 6.68 -5.45 -1.67
CA ASP A 29 7.21 -6.60 -0.93
C ASP A 29 8.73 -6.57 -1.02
N HIS A 30 9.37 -6.27 0.11
CA HIS A 30 10.82 -6.27 0.23
C HIS A 30 11.25 -7.48 1.06
N VAL A 31 12.01 -8.38 0.46
CA VAL A 31 12.55 -9.58 1.11
C VAL A 31 14.05 -9.35 1.36
N PRO A 32 14.55 -9.38 2.61
CA PRO A 32 15.98 -9.27 2.88
C PRO A 32 16.72 -10.52 2.40
N PRO A 33 18.03 -10.42 2.12
CA PRO A 33 18.86 -11.59 1.85
C PRO A 33 18.80 -12.59 3.02
N GLY A 34 18.65 -13.88 2.70
CA GLY A 34 18.62 -14.95 3.69
C GLY A 34 17.34 -15.02 4.53
N TRP A 35 16.27 -14.34 4.13
CA TRP A 35 14.95 -14.52 4.74
C TRP A 35 14.40 -15.92 4.42
N GLU A 36 13.99 -16.64 5.45
CA GLU A 36 13.46 -17.99 5.34
C GLU A 36 12.01 -18.09 5.86
N ALA A 37 11.32 -19.16 5.48
CA ALA A 37 9.99 -19.44 5.99
C ALA A 37 10.03 -19.62 7.52
N GLY A 38 9.30 -18.77 8.24
CA GLY A 38 9.28 -18.73 9.71
C GLY A 38 9.91 -17.45 10.28
N ASP A 39 10.70 -16.74 9.48
CA ASP A 39 11.21 -15.42 9.87
C ASP A 39 10.09 -14.38 9.93
N PRO A 40 10.20 -13.39 10.83
CA PRO A 40 9.18 -12.37 11.01
C PRO A 40 8.94 -11.52 9.74
N VAL A 41 7.67 -11.20 9.51
CA VAL A 41 7.22 -10.29 8.45
C VAL A 41 6.52 -9.10 9.09
N LEU A 42 6.92 -7.89 8.67
CA LEU A 42 6.27 -6.65 9.11
C LEU A 42 5.36 -6.15 8.01
N VAL A 43 4.06 -6.03 8.32
CA VAL A 43 3.05 -5.52 7.39
C VAL A 43 2.63 -4.11 7.81
N PHE A 44 2.78 -3.16 6.89
CA PHE A 44 2.49 -1.74 7.13
C PHE A 44 1.17 -1.35 6.50
N VAL A 45 0.28 -0.83 7.34
CA VAL A 45 -1.03 -0.31 6.95
C VAL A 45 -1.07 1.19 7.25
N HIS A 46 -1.20 2.01 6.20
CA HIS A 46 -1.21 3.46 6.35
C HIS A 46 -2.51 4.00 6.99
N GLY A 47 -2.42 5.19 7.58
CA GLY A 47 -3.54 5.90 8.18
C GLY A 47 -4.43 6.64 7.17
N ALA A 48 -5.27 7.55 7.68
CA ALA A 48 -6.09 8.44 6.86
C ALA A 48 -5.21 9.45 6.09
N SER A 49 -5.66 9.87 4.91
CA SER A 49 -4.99 10.87 4.05
C SER A 49 -3.56 10.50 3.62
N ALA A 50 -3.19 9.22 3.73
CA ALA A 50 -1.89 8.67 3.39
C ALA A 50 -2.00 7.61 2.28
N ASN A 51 -0.85 7.14 1.82
CA ASN A 51 -0.69 5.94 0.99
C ASN A 51 0.57 5.18 1.43
N LEU A 52 0.90 4.07 0.78
CA LEU A 52 2.01 3.19 1.16
C LEU A 52 3.39 3.87 1.08
N ARG A 53 3.53 4.99 0.37
CA ARG A 53 4.82 5.70 0.24
C ARG A 53 5.29 6.27 1.58
N ASP A 54 4.37 6.69 2.44
CA ASP A 54 4.70 7.27 3.75
C ASP A 54 5.44 6.26 4.64
N PRO A 55 4.90 5.06 4.92
CA PRO A 55 5.64 4.06 5.68
C PRO A 55 6.86 3.51 4.93
N VAL A 56 6.85 3.44 3.58
CA VAL A 56 8.06 3.05 2.83
C VAL A 56 9.19 4.03 3.09
N ALA A 57 8.92 5.34 3.02
CA ALA A 57 9.93 6.37 3.27
C ALA A 57 10.43 6.35 4.72
N ALA A 58 9.52 6.13 5.69
CA ALA A 58 9.86 6.15 7.11
C ALA A 58 10.61 4.89 7.60
N PHE A 59 10.21 3.70 7.16
CA PHE A 59 10.63 2.45 7.81
C PHE A 59 11.55 1.58 6.97
N ARG A 60 11.41 1.60 5.64
CA ARG A 60 12.22 0.72 4.77
C ARG A 60 13.73 0.89 5.00
N PRO A 61 14.29 2.12 5.03
CA PRO A 61 15.74 2.30 5.19
C PRO A 61 16.31 1.67 6.47
N ALA A 62 15.54 1.66 7.56
CA ALA A 62 16.00 1.15 8.86
C ALA A 62 15.79 -0.36 9.04
N LEU A 63 14.78 -0.94 8.38
CA LEU A 63 14.31 -2.31 8.66
C LEU A 63 14.57 -3.31 7.54
N SER A 64 14.86 -2.86 6.32
CA SER A 64 14.92 -3.71 5.12
C SER A 64 16.05 -4.75 5.12
N ALA A 65 17.05 -4.61 5.99
CA ALA A 65 18.13 -5.58 6.12
C ALA A 65 17.79 -6.75 7.06
N ARG A 66 16.73 -6.64 7.88
CA ARG A 66 16.43 -7.56 8.98
C ARG A 66 15.09 -8.27 8.86
N TYR A 67 14.11 -7.63 8.24
CA TYR A 67 12.74 -8.14 8.17
C TYR A 67 12.26 -8.11 6.73
N ARG A 68 11.41 -9.07 6.36
CA ARG A 68 10.55 -8.91 5.19
C ARG A 68 9.53 -7.81 5.49
N LEU A 69 9.44 -6.83 4.59
CA LEU A 69 8.56 -5.67 4.75
C LEU A 69 7.51 -5.67 3.65
N ILE A 70 6.25 -5.69 4.04
CA ILE A 70 5.12 -5.59 3.13
C ILE A 70 4.38 -4.28 3.39
N PHE A 71 4.30 -3.41 2.38
CA PHE A 71 3.57 -2.15 2.45
C PHE A 71 2.38 -2.23 1.50
N VAL A 72 1.19 -1.84 1.97
CA VAL A 72 -0.04 -2.00 1.18
C VAL A 72 -0.78 -0.68 1.07
N ASP A 73 -1.16 -0.30 -0.15
CA ASP A 73 -2.16 0.73 -0.37
C ASP A 73 -3.52 0.15 -0.04
N ARG A 74 -4.20 0.71 0.98
CA ARG A 74 -5.56 0.25 1.32
C ARG A 74 -6.50 0.51 0.14
N PRO A 75 -7.57 -0.28 -0.02
CA PRO A 75 -8.54 -0.06 -1.08
C PRO A 75 -8.96 1.41 -1.21
N GLY A 76 -8.89 1.94 -2.43
CA GLY A 76 -9.27 3.31 -2.77
C GLY A 76 -8.26 4.40 -2.42
N HIS A 77 -7.03 4.00 -2.05
CA HIS A 77 -5.90 4.89 -1.78
C HIS A 77 -4.72 4.51 -2.67
N GLY A 78 -3.83 5.48 -2.92
CA GLY A 78 -2.67 5.30 -3.77
C GLY A 78 -3.05 4.70 -5.12
N TYR A 79 -2.41 3.59 -5.46
CA TYR A 79 -2.65 2.86 -6.71
C TYR A 79 -3.63 1.68 -6.56
N SER A 80 -4.20 1.47 -5.37
CA SER A 80 -5.21 0.43 -5.13
C SER A 80 -6.59 0.85 -5.62
N GLN A 81 -7.29 -0.09 -6.25
CA GLN A 81 -8.68 0.07 -6.63
C GLN A 81 -9.57 0.26 -5.38
N ARG A 82 -10.62 1.08 -5.49
CA ARG A 82 -11.56 1.36 -4.40
C ARG A 82 -12.39 0.16 -3.94
N GLY A 83 -12.52 -0.88 -4.76
CA GLY A 83 -13.44 -1.99 -4.49
C GLY A 83 -14.91 -1.54 -4.36
N ARG A 84 -15.81 -2.49 -4.10
CA ARG A 84 -17.26 -2.24 -3.96
C ARG A 84 -17.76 -2.26 -2.52
N ALA A 85 -16.91 -2.62 -1.55
CA ALA A 85 -17.34 -2.78 -0.17
C ALA A 85 -17.66 -1.42 0.48
N ARG A 86 -18.83 -1.35 1.14
CA ARG A 86 -19.36 -0.14 1.78
C ARG A 86 -18.46 0.46 2.88
N ARG A 87 -17.51 -0.32 3.43
CA ARG A 87 -16.52 0.15 4.42
C ARG A 87 -15.38 0.98 3.81
N ILE A 88 -15.31 1.11 2.48
CA ILE A 88 -14.25 1.82 1.74
C ILE A 88 -14.67 3.24 1.34
N ALA A 89 -15.89 3.66 1.71
CA ALA A 89 -16.33 5.04 1.57
C ALA A 89 -15.82 5.88 2.77
N PRO A 90 -15.43 7.15 2.57
CA PRO A 90 -15.24 8.07 3.69
C PRO A 90 -16.52 8.14 4.52
N PRO A 91 -16.45 8.40 5.84
CA PRO A 91 -17.64 8.49 6.67
C PRO A 91 -18.57 9.56 6.09
N VAL A 92 -19.76 9.14 5.68
CA VAL A 92 -20.86 10.06 5.34
C VAL A 92 -21.20 10.80 6.64
N ARG A 93 -21.06 12.13 6.66
CA ARG A 93 -21.65 12.93 7.73
C ARG A 93 -23.18 12.80 7.62
N PRO A 94 -23.89 12.42 8.70
CA PRO A 94 -25.34 12.55 8.70
C PRO A 94 -25.68 14.04 8.53
N ARG A 95 -26.75 14.30 7.77
CA ARG A 95 -27.30 15.65 7.58
C ARG A 95 -27.81 16.21 8.89
#